data_AF-A0A8J6HME8-F1
#
_entry.id   AF-A0A8J6HME8-F1
#
_cell.length_a   1.000
_cell.length_b   1.000
_cell.length_c   1.000
_cell.angle_alpha   90.00
_cell.angle_beta   90.00
_cell.angle_gamma   90.00
#
_symmetry.space_group_name_H-M   'P 1'
#
loop_
_entity.id
_entity.type
_entity.pdbx_description
1 polymer ?
#
loop_
_entity_poly.entity_id
_entity_poly.type
_entity_poly.pdbx_seq_one_letter_code
_entity_poly.pdbx_strand_id
1 'polypeptide(L)'
;MVRCLDVSTMSNDQSHVNDEFKLITYKRGKKSSKYKILPKTSTISVPSSTQINKETALRRIQEAKTEIGSSDLFASALASLREGLVALNNPTVKEIICFGLGRIDLYNVSTVKVYDPIFSETDRWLLERFHCTVLKENYEGKYKVQDKCTTIFYMPHCPKQLTNNLLWANWGLDLNYCIIISNSFNLTIENTPKRDLNRTAEYIANIVPHILELALINSFRFFEIFNDTAIHIFPWSKMKLLSGDFWSFRTEPQYSDDDVEFIRSRSPREYLLSQYRQNKTTSEQLCKAREEMEFMAKTYLCYLRSSRMQQQIHDEFHGKGERSVRETANLVGFKLPHDPK
;
A
#
# COMPACT_ATOMS: atom_id res chain seq x y z
N MET A 1 -1.40 28.51 61.52
CA MET A 1 -1.41 27.18 62.19
C MET A 1 -0.56 26.25 61.31
N VAL A 2 0.73 25.99 61.57
CA VAL A 2 1.33 25.37 62.77
C VAL A 2 0.70 23.98 62.97
N ARG A 3 1.29 22.92 62.39
CA ARG A 3 2.34 22.00 62.91
C ARG A 3 1.72 20.66 63.30
N CYS A 4 2.24 19.58 62.72
CA CYS A 4 3.07 18.55 63.36
C CYS A 4 2.27 17.47 64.07
N LEU A 5 2.50 16.23 63.64
CA LEU A 5 2.80 15.15 64.56
C LEU A 5 4.09 14.46 64.08
N ASP A 6 5.18 14.79 64.78
CA ASP A 6 6.34 13.91 65.03
C ASP A 6 5.84 12.74 65.94
N VAL A 7 6.54 11.62 66.18
CA VAL A 7 7.98 11.42 66.48
C VAL A 7 8.32 9.92 66.33
N SER A 8 9.54 9.63 65.83
CA SER A 8 10.49 8.56 66.28
C SER A 8 10.12 7.07 66.15
N THR A 9 10.98 6.10 65.81
CA THR A 9 12.45 5.98 65.62
C THR A 9 12.75 4.56 65.08
N MET A 10 14.02 4.35 64.67
CA MET A 10 14.74 3.10 64.32
C MET A 10 14.68 2.74 62.83
N SER A 11 15.77 2.53 62.08
CA SER A 11 17.20 2.40 62.39
C SER A 11 18.01 2.49 61.09
N ASN A 12 19.26 2.97 61.18
CA ASN A 12 20.26 3.09 60.12
C ASN A 12 20.49 1.80 59.33
N ASP A 13 20.60 1.92 58.00
CA ASP A 13 21.73 1.29 57.30
C ASP A 13 22.12 2.07 56.03
N GLN A 14 23.42 2.12 55.77
CA GLN A 14 24.12 3.03 54.88
C GLN A 14 24.19 2.54 53.43
N SER A 15 23.93 3.42 52.46
CA SER A 15 24.73 3.51 51.21
C SER A 15 24.40 4.79 50.44
N HIS A 16 25.25 5.80 50.60
CA HIS A 16 25.29 7.00 49.76
C HIS A 16 26.02 6.70 48.45
N VAL A 17 25.43 7.04 47.30
CA VAL A 17 26.20 7.48 46.12
C VAL A 17 25.46 8.64 45.45
N ASN A 18 26.12 9.80 45.42
CA ASN A 18 25.77 11.03 44.70
C ASN A 18 26.09 10.85 43.20
N ASP A 19 25.12 11.09 42.31
CA ASP A 19 25.39 11.25 40.87
C ASP A 19 25.14 12.71 40.44
N GLU A 20 26.18 13.53 40.55
CA GLU A 20 26.33 14.76 39.78
C GLU A 20 26.94 14.43 38.40
N PHE A 21 26.28 14.84 37.33
CA PHE A 21 26.77 14.66 35.96
C PHE A 21 27.97 15.57 35.67
N LYS A 22 29.13 14.99 35.31
CA LYS A 22 30.30 15.72 34.77
C LYS A 22 30.56 15.38 33.30
N LEU A 23 30.79 16.43 32.51
CA LEU A 23 31.16 16.37 31.10
C LEU A 23 32.62 15.89 30.94
N ILE A 24 32.87 14.82 30.19
CA ILE A 24 34.21 14.34 29.87
C ILE A 24 34.51 14.60 28.38
N THR A 25 35.55 15.38 28.12
CA THR A 25 36.13 15.57 26.78
C THR A 25 37.25 14.56 26.54
N TYR A 26 37.24 13.87 25.41
CA TYR A 26 38.30 12.92 25.03
C TYR A 26 39.32 13.56 24.07
N LYS A 27 40.60 13.50 24.46
CA LYS A 27 41.76 13.88 23.64
C LYS A 27 41.91 12.94 22.43
N ARG A 28 42.06 13.52 21.23
CA ARG A 28 42.37 12.80 19.98
C ARG A 28 43.73 12.10 20.04
N GLY A 29 43.72 10.77 20.06
CA GLY A 29 44.88 9.93 19.74
C GLY A 29 44.78 9.38 18.33
N LYS A 30 45.76 9.66 17.47
CA LYS A 30 45.89 9.10 16.11
C LYS A 30 46.07 7.58 16.20
N LYS A 31 45.11 6.80 15.69
CA LYS A 31 45.33 5.41 15.26
C LYS A 31 44.98 5.30 13.78
N SER A 32 45.96 4.91 12.97
CA SER A 32 45.81 4.65 11.55
C SER A 32 44.90 3.45 11.32
N SER A 33 43.66 3.69 10.91
CA SER A 33 42.82 2.64 10.35
C SER A 33 43.31 2.34 8.93
N LYS A 34 43.88 1.15 8.73
CA LYS A 34 44.07 0.58 7.39
C LYS A 34 42.66 0.38 6.81
N TYR A 35 42.23 1.29 5.93
CA TYR A 35 41.07 1.06 5.09
C TYR A 35 41.34 -0.17 4.24
N LYS A 36 40.65 -1.28 4.52
CA LYS A 36 40.48 -2.35 3.54
C LYS A 36 39.63 -1.76 2.43
N ILE A 37 40.28 -1.51 1.29
CA ILE A 37 39.62 -1.23 0.02
C ILE A 37 38.64 -2.38 -0.23
N LEU A 38 37.35 -2.06 -0.31
CA LEU A 38 36.32 -3.00 -0.75
C LEU A 38 36.67 -3.48 -2.17
N PRO A 39 36.62 -4.79 -2.47
CA PRO A 39 36.91 -5.28 -3.80
C PRO A 39 35.92 -4.67 -4.81
N LYS A 40 36.45 -4.25 -5.95
CA LYS A 40 35.67 -3.87 -7.12
C LYS A 40 34.79 -5.05 -7.56
N THR A 41 33.50 -4.75 -7.73
CA THR A 41 32.54 -5.38 -8.64
C THR A 41 32.77 -6.87 -8.93
N SER A 42 32.34 -7.74 -8.02
CA SER A 42 31.90 -9.07 -8.44
C SER A 42 30.53 -8.88 -9.10
N THR A 43 30.48 -9.06 -10.42
CA THR A 43 29.26 -9.28 -11.19
C THR A 43 28.41 -10.28 -10.42
N ILE A 44 27.34 -9.81 -9.78
CA ILE A 44 26.31 -10.70 -9.26
C ILE A 44 25.67 -11.25 -10.52
N SER A 45 26.03 -12.47 -10.89
CA SER A 45 25.25 -13.28 -11.81
C SER A 45 23.85 -13.35 -11.22
N VAL A 46 22.94 -12.57 -11.80
CA VAL A 46 21.51 -12.73 -11.60
C VAL A 46 21.22 -14.20 -11.90
N PRO A 47 20.70 -15.00 -10.95
CA PRO A 47 20.32 -16.36 -11.24
C PRO A 47 19.33 -16.32 -12.40
N SER A 48 19.73 -16.92 -13.52
CA SER A 48 18.87 -17.11 -14.68
C SER A 48 17.61 -17.83 -14.22
N SER A 49 16.46 -17.16 -14.37
CA SER A 49 15.11 -17.68 -14.18
C SER A 49 14.90 -18.52 -12.91
N THR A 50 14.47 -17.90 -11.81
CA THR A 50 13.61 -18.61 -10.86
C THR A 50 12.35 -19.05 -11.61
N GLN A 51 12.35 -20.29 -12.09
CA GLN A 51 11.16 -20.92 -12.65
C GLN A 51 10.11 -20.97 -11.53
N ILE A 52 9.14 -20.06 -11.60
CA ILE A 52 7.98 -20.11 -10.71
C ILE A 52 7.31 -21.46 -10.94
N ASN A 53 7.20 -22.26 -9.87
CA ASN A 53 6.44 -23.51 -9.90
C ASN A 53 4.96 -23.13 -10.09
N LYS A 54 4.53 -23.18 -11.36
CA LYS A 54 3.23 -22.70 -11.83
C LYS A 54 2.07 -23.34 -11.09
N GLU A 55 2.19 -24.63 -10.77
CA GLU A 55 1.17 -25.41 -10.05
C GLU A 55 1.05 -24.97 -8.60
N THR A 56 2.18 -24.65 -7.96
CA THR A 56 2.20 -24.13 -6.59
C THR A 56 1.58 -22.73 -6.52
N ALA A 57 1.88 -21.85 -7.47
CA ALA A 57 1.25 -20.51 -7.54
C ALA A 57 -0.27 -20.62 -7.71
N LEU A 58 -0.74 -21.47 -8.63
CA LEU A 58 -2.16 -21.73 -8.83
C LEU A 58 -2.86 -22.27 -7.58
N ARG A 59 -2.21 -23.20 -6.85
CA ARG A 59 -2.76 -23.74 -5.61
C ARG A 59 -2.92 -22.65 -4.53
N ARG A 60 -1.91 -21.79 -4.37
CA ARG A 60 -1.96 -20.69 -3.38
C ARG A 60 -3.03 -19.65 -3.69
N ILE A 61 -3.20 -19.31 -4.97
CA ILE A 61 -4.31 -18.43 -5.39
C ILE A 61 -5.64 -19.03 -4.97
N GLN A 62 -5.80 -20.35 -5.15
CA GLN A 62 -7.04 -21.04 -4.81
C GLN A 62 -7.26 -21.10 -3.29
N GLU A 63 -6.21 -21.30 -2.50
CA GLU A 63 -6.24 -21.26 -1.03
C GLU A 63 -6.61 -19.85 -0.55
N ALA A 64 -5.90 -18.81 -1.02
CA ALA A 64 -6.16 -17.41 -0.67
C ALA A 64 -7.58 -16.96 -1.07
N LYS A 65 -8.08 -17.43 -2.23
CA LYS A 65 -9.46 -17.19 -2.66
C LYS A 65 -10.47 -17.80 -1.69
N THR A 66 -10.24 -19.04 -1.27
CA THR A 66 -11.14 -19.75 -0.35
C THR A 66 -11.16 -19.05 1.01
N GLU A 67 -10.00 -18.63 1.47
CA GLU A 67 -9.84 -17.89 2.72
C GLU A 67 -10.52 -16.52 2.67
N ILE A 68 -10.24 -15.70 1.65
CA ILE A 68 -10.91 -14.40 1.47
C ILE A 68 -12.42 -14.61 1.33
N GLY A 69 -12.85 -15.55 0.50
CA GLY A 69 -14.28 -15.83 0.24
C GLY A 69 -15.07 -16.26 1.49
N SER A 70 -14.39 -16.73 2.54
CA SER A 70 -15.01 -17.10 3.82
C SER A 70 -14.84 -16.04 4.91
N SER A 71 -14.17 -14.92 4.63
CA SER A 71 -13.91 -13.85 5.59
C SER A 71 -15.07 -12.85 5.71
N ASP A 72 -15.16 -12.17 6.86
CA ASP A 72 -16.12 -11.07 7.05
C ASP A 72 -15.82 -9.89 6.11
N LEU A 73 -14.55 -9.71 5.71
CA LEU A 73 -14.14 -8.71 4.73
C LEU A 73 -14.86 -8.91 3.40
N PHE A 74 -14.88 -10.15 2.89
CA PHE A 74 -15.56 -10.45 1.64
C PHE A 74 -17.09 -10.34 1.78
N ALA A 75 -17.65 -10.81 2.90
CA ALA A 75 -19.07 -10.67 3.18
C ALA A 75 -19.50 -9.20 3.25
N SER A 76 -18.71 -8.36 3.94
CA SER A 76 -18.91 -6.92 4.04
C SER A 76 -18.76 -6.24 2.69
N ALA A 77 -17.71 -6.55 1.92
CA ALA A 77 -17.50 -6.00 0.58
C ALA A 77 -18.67 -6.33 -0.35
N LEU A 78 -19.17 -7.57 -0.31
CA LEU A 78 -20.31 -7.99 -1.12
C LEU A 78 -21.61 -7.29 -0.70
N ALA A 79 -21.85 -7.14 0.60
CA ALA A 79 -23.02 -6.42 1.11
C ALA A 79 -22.98 -4.93 0.73
N SER A 80 -21.86 -4.25 0.98
CA SER A 80 -21.65 -2.85 0.62
C SER A 80 -21.71 -2.63 -0.89
N LEU A 81 -21.15 -3.54 -1.70
CA LEU A 81 -21.26 -3.43 -3.15
C LEU A 81 -22.71 -3.58 -3.63
N ARG A 82 -23.49 -4.51 -3.04
CA ARG A 82 -24.92 -4.65 -3.35
C ARG A 82 -25.69 -3.38 -3.00
N GLU A 83 -25.44 -2.81 -1.82
CA GLU A 83 -26.04 -1.54 -1.41
C GLU A 83 -25.69 -0.42 -2.40
N GLY A 84 -24.41 -0.31 -2.78
CA GLY A 84 -23.95 0.66 -3.77
C GLY A 84 -24.60 0.49 -5.14
N LEU A 85 -24.76 -0.74 -5.62
CA LEU A 85 -25.45 -1.04 -6.87
C LEU A 85 -26.94 -0.65 -6.79
N VAL A 86 -27.61 -0.91 -5.67
CA VAL A 86 -29.00 -0.46 -5.46
C VAL A 86 -29.09 1.07 -5.53
N ALA A 87 -28.15 1.80 -4.91
CA ALA A 87 -28.10 3.25 -4.98
C ALA A 87 -27.87 3.80 -6.41
N LEU A 88 -27.36 2.97 -7.32
CA LEU A 88 -27.17 3.27 -8.75
C LEU A 88 -28.30 2.73 -9.65
N ASN A 89 -29.40 2.21 -9.08
CA ASN A 89 -30.50 1.52 -9.79
C ASN A 89 -30.08 0.20 -10.47
N ASN A 90 -29.22 -0.57 -9.81
CA ASN A 90 -28.77 -1.91 -10.23
C ASN A 90 -28.25 -1.98 -11.68
N PRO A 91 -27.28 -1.15 -12.07
CA PRO A 91 -26.72 -1.21 -13.40
C PRO A 91 -25.93 -2.52 -13.60
N THR A 92 -25.78 -2.95 -14.85
CA THR A 92 -24.86 -4.04 -15.19
C THR A 92 -23.43 -3.51 -15.21
N VAL A 93 -22.56 -4.05 -14.35
CA VAL A 93 -21.13 -3.77 -14.39
C VAL A 93 -20.55 -4.39 -15.67
N LYS A 94 -19.96 -3.55 -16.53
CA LYS A 94 -19.36 -3.99 -17.80
C LYS A 94 -17.87 -4.25 -17.70
N GLU A 95 -17.22 -3.63 -16.73
CA GLU A 95 -15.78 -3.60 -16.65
C GLU A 95 -15.31 -3.43 -15.20
N ILE A 96 -14.16 -4.03 -14.91
CA ILE A 96 -13.43 -3.82 -13.67
C ILE A 96 -12.01 -3.38 -14.06
N ILE A 97 -11.54 -2.29 -13.49
CA ILE A 97 -10.22 -1.74 -13.74
C ILE A 97 -9.45 -1.70 -12.43
N CYS A 98 -8.27 -2.33 -12.42
CA CYS A 98 -7.46 -2.40 -11.22
C CYS A 98 -6.16 -1.62 -11.38
N PHE A 99 -5.86 -0.74 -10.42
CA PHE A 99 -4.63 0.06 -10.34
C PHE A 99 -3.92 -0.14 -8.99
N GLY A 100 -2.61 0.15 -8.93
CA GLY A 100 -1.79 0.13 -7.70
C GLY A 100 -1.87 -1.20 -6.96
N LEU A 101 -1.72 -2.22 -7.76
CA LEU A 101 -2.07 -3.59 -7.52
C LEU A 101 -0.89 -4.35 -6.90
N GLY A 102 0.34 -3.88 -7.11
CA GLY A 102 1.56 -4.49 -6.61
C GLY A 102 2.03 -5.67 -7.48
N ARG A 103 2.81 -6.60 -6.91
CA ARG A 103 3.02 -7.92 -7.52
C ARG A 103 1.84 -8.80 -7.14
N ILE A 104 1.21 -9.45 -8.13
CA ILE A 104 -0.04 -10.15 -7.87
C ILE A 104 -0.18 -11.46 -8.61
N ASP A 105 -0.89 -12.33 -7.91
CA ASP A 105 -1.54 -13.51 -8.43
C ASP A 105 -3.08 -13.29 -8.47
N LEU A 106 -3.61 -12.70 -9.55
CA LEU A 106 -5.06 -12.43 -9.73
C LEU A 106 -5.77 -13.62 -10.39
N TYR A 107 -7.10 -13.64 -10.39
CA TYR A 107 -7.90 -14.77 -10.90
C TYR A 107 -8.88 -14.38 -12.03
N ASN A 108 -9.33 -15.42 -12.72
CA ASN A 108 -10.18 -15.48 -13.90
C ASN A 108 -11.43 -14.59 -13.87
N VAL A 109 -11.35 -13.45 -14.57
CA VAL A 109 -12.52 -12.62 -14.89
C VAL A 109 -12.30 -12.01 -16.29
N SER A 110 -13.14 -12.38 -17.25
CA SER A 110 -13.02 -11.97 -18.66
C SER A 110 -13.23 -10.47 -18.93
N THR A 111 -13.61 -9.70 -17.90
CA THR A 111 -13.92 -8.26 -17.98
C THR A 111 -12.99 -7.40 -17.13
N VAL A 112 -11.89 -7.96 -16.61
CA VAL A 112 -10.94 -7.23 -15.77
C VAL A 112 -9.78 -6.71 -16.60
N LYS A 113 -9.56 -5.39 -16.54
CA LYS A 113 -8.36 -4.71 -17.03
C LYS A 113 -7.45 -4.37 -15.85
N VAL A 114 -6.17 -4.61 -15.99
CA VAL A 114 -5.20 -4.43 -14.90
C VAL A 114 -4.02 -3.59 -15.35
N TYR A 115 -3.54 -2.73 -14.47
CA TYR A 115 -2.30 -2.00 -14.67
C TYR A 115 -1.55 -1.79 -13.35
N ASP A 116 -0.26 -2.09 -13.38
CA ASP A 116 0.69 -1.62 -12.37
C ASP A 116 2.07 -1.42 -13.02
N PRO A 117 2.73 -0.26 -12.81
CA PRO A 117 4.06 -0.01 -13.35
C PRO A 117 5.13 -1.00 -12.86
N ILE A 118 4.89 -1.72 -11.75
CA ILE A 118 5.85 -2.66 -11.16
C ILE A 118 5.71 -4.09 -11.68
N PHE A 119 4.70 -4.40 -12.50
CA PHE A 119 4.51 -5.74 -13.05
C PHE A 119 5.76 -6.25 -13.81
N SER A 120 6.21 -7.44 -13.41
CA SER A 120 7.24 -8.23 -14.09
C SER A 120 6.65 -9.00 -15.29
N GLU A 121 7.51 -9.59 -16.12
CA GLU A 121 7.06 -10.47 -17.20
C GLU A 121 6.24 -11.67 -16.69
N THR A 122 6.57 -12.17 -15.50
CA THR A 122 5.80 -13.29 -14.93
C THR A 122 4.42 -12.85 -14.45
N ASP A 123 4.31 -11.66 -13.84
CA ASP A 123 3.01 -11.11 -13.44
C ASP A 123 2.11 -10.95 -14.66
N ARG A 124 2.63 -10.35 -15.75
CA ARG A 124 1.87 -10.20 -17.00
C ARG A 124 1.42 -11.55 -17.58
N TRP A 125 2.31 -12.53 -17.62
CA TRP A 125 2.00 -13.87 -18.12
C TRP A 125 0.91 -14.57 -17.29
N LEU A 126 0.95 -14.46 -15.96
CA LEU A 126 -0.08 -15.00 -15.08
C LEU A 126 -1.43 -14.30 -15.33
N LEU A 127 -1.44 -12.97 -15.37
CA LEU A 127 -2.65 -12.17 -15.59
C LEU A 127 -3.35 -12.53 -16.91
N GLU A 128 -2.61 -12.67 -18.00
CA GLU A 128 -3.15 -13.10 -19.30
C GLU A 128 -3.74 -14.53 -19.22
N ARG A 129 -3.11 -15.43 -18.46
CA ARG A 129 -3.63 -16.80 -18.26
C ARG A 129 -4.96 -16.82 -17.51
N PHE A 130 -5.18 -15.83 -16.65
CA PHE A 130 -6.43 -15.59 -15.95
C PHE A 130 -7.40 -14.70 -16.74
N HIS A 131 -7.24 -14.59 -18.06
CA HIS A 131 -8.15 -13.82 -18.92
C HIS A 131 -8.29 -12.34 -18.52
N CYS A 132 -7.35 -11.81 -17.73
CA CYS A 132 -7.25 -10.38 -17.46
C CYS A 132 -6.56 -9.70 -18.65
N THR A 133 -7.01 -8.50 -18.99
CA THR A 133 -6.35 -7.67 -20.00
C THR A 133 -5.33 -6.77 -19.32
N VAL A 134 -4.04 -7.01 -19.55
CA VAL A 134 -2.96 -6.15 -19.04
C VAL A 134 -2.88 -4.89 -19.92
N LEU A 135 -3.12 -3.73 -19.31
CA LEU A 135 -2.98 -2.45 -20.00
C LEU A 135 -1.49 -2.18 -20.26
N LYS A 136 -1.18 -1.65 -21.45
CA LYS A 136 0.21 -1.35 -21.86
C LYS A 136 0.66 0.04 -21.47
N GLU A 137 -0.30 0.95 -21.27
CA GLU A 137 -0.06 2.37 -21.00
C GLU A 137 -0.20 2.69 -19.51
N ASN A 138 0.69 3.53 -19.00
CA ASN A 138 0.50 4.13 -17.67
C ASN A 138 -0.54 5.24 -17.77
N TYR A 139 -1.78 4.94 -17.39
CA TYR A 139 -2.82 5.97 -17.33
C TYR A 139 -2.61 6.95 -16.17
N GLU A 140 -1.69 6.70 -15.23
CA GLU A 140 -1.50 7.52 -14.03
C GLU A 140 -2.82 7.79 -13.27
N GLY A 141 -3.77 6.84 -13.33
CA GLY A 141 -5.12 6.98 -12.76
C GLY A 141 -6.12 7.79 -13.61
N LYS A 142 -5.68 8.41 -14.72
CA LYS A 142 -6.50 9.23 -15.64
C LYS A 142 -7.33 8.36 -16.60
N TYR A 143 -8.05 7.38 -16.07
CA TYR A 143 -8.90 6.51 -16.88
C TYR A 143 -10.30 7.10 -16.99
N LYS A 144 -10.78 7.33 -18.22
CA LYS A 144 -12.15 7.79 -18.47
C LYS A 144 -13.07 6.61 -18.78
N VAL A 145 -14.22 6.56 -18.11
CA VAL A 145 -15.26 5.55 -18.38
C VAL A 145 -15.67 5.60 -19.85
N GLN A 146 -15.85 4.43 -20.46
CA GLN A 146 -16.20 4.29 -21.87
C GLN A 146 -17.70 4.11 -22.03
N ASP A 147 -18.29 4.73 -23.04
CA ASP A 147 -19.69 4.54 -23.47
C ASP A 147 -20.73 4.54 -22.34
N LYS A 148 -20.49 5.34 -21.28
CA LYS A 148 -21.38 5.41 -20.10
C LYS A 148 -21.66 4.04 -19.47
N CYS A 149 -20.68 3.15 -19.53
CA CYS A 149 -20.75 1.84 -18.92
C CYS A 149 -20.35 1.90 -17.44
N THR A 150 -21.09 1.20 -16.57
CA THR A 150 -20.71 1.10 -15.16
C THR A 150 -19.42 0.30 -15.02
N THR A 151 -18.41 0.96 -14.45
CA THR A 151 -17.06 0.43 -14.27
C THR A 151 -16.68 0.46 -12.80
N ILE A 152 -16.19 -0.68 -12.29
CA ILE A 152 -15.60 -0.76 -10.96
C ILE A 152 -14.11 -0.44 -11.07
N PHE A 153 -13.64 0.55 -10.34
CA PHE A 153 -12.23 0.85 -10.15
C PHE A 153 -11.76 0.27 -8.82
N TYR A 154 -10.90 -0.75 -8.86
CA TYR A 154 -10.29 -1.33 -7.68
C TYR A 154 -8.87 -0.77 -7.50
N MET A 155 -8.68 0.03 -6.48
CA MET A 155 -7.47 0.84 -6.25
C MET A 155 -7.04 0.73 -4.77
N PRO A 156 -6.72 -0.48 -4.28
CA PRO A 156 -6.34 -0.68 -2.87
C PRO A 156 -4.99 0.01 -2.59
N HIS A 157 -4.87 0.70 -1.45
CA HIS A 157 -3.61 1.32 -0.99
C HIS A 157 -2.88 2.19 -2.02
N CYS A 158 -3.64 2.71 -2.98
CA CYS A 158 -3.12 3.60 -4.00
C CYS A 158 -2.84 4.98 -3.40
N PRO A 159 -1.78 5.67 -3.86
CA PRO A 159 -1.61 7.09 -3.54
C PRO A 159 -2.87 7.87 -3.90
N LYS A 160 -3.30 8.78 -3.01
CA LYS A 160 -4.51 9.62 -3.19
C LYS A 160 -4.53 10.37 -4.52
N GLN A 161 -3.37 10.69 -5.08
CA GLN A 161 -3.20 11.34 -6.37
C GLN A 161 -3.76 10.50 -7.54
N LEU A 162 -3.67 9.17 -7.49
CA LEU A 162 -4.27 8.30 -8.51
C LEU A 162 -5.79 8.39 -8.47
N THR A 163 -6.38 8.36 -7.28
CA THR A 163 -7.83 8.53 -7.11
C THR A 163 -8.27 9.94 -7.51
N ASN A 164 -7.48 10.96 -7.17
CA ASN A 164 -7.73 12.34 -7.57
C ASN A 164 -7.72 12.50 -9.10
N ASN A 165 -6.78 11.85 -9.80
CA ASN A 165 -6.73 11.80 -11.26
C ASN A 165 -7.92 11.08 -11.88
N LEU A 166 -8.38 9.99 -11.25
CA LEU A 166 -9.55 9.25 -11.71
C LEU A 166 -10.82 10.10 -11.60
N LEU A 167 -10.99 10.80 -10.48
CA LEU A 167 -12.10 11.73 -10.27
C LEU A 167 -12.06 12.86 -11.30
N TRP A 168 -10.88 13.44 -11.56
CA TRP A 168 -10.70 14.46 -12.58
C TRP A 168 -11.09 13.98 -13.98
N ALA A 169 -10.58 12.81 -14.40
CA ALA A 169 -10.82 12.25 -15.74
C ALA A 169 -12.31 12.00 -16.02
N ASN A 170 -13.10 11.78 -14.97
CA ASN A 170 -14.54 11.52 -15.03
C ASN A 170 -15.39 12.67 -14.46
N TRP A 171 -14.79 13.83 -14.15
CA TRP A 171 -15.47 14.90 -13.43
C TRP A 171 -16.72 15.37 -14.16
N GLY A 172 -17.86 15.28 -13.49
CA GLY A 172 -19.18 15.51 -14.08
C GLY A 172 -20.16 14.40 -13.72
N LEU A 173 -21.27 14.39 -14.46
CA LEU A 173 -22.30 13.36 -14.32
C LEU A 173 -21.81 11.95 -14.69
N ASP A 174 -20.70 11.85 -15.42
CA ASP A 174 -20.08 10.57 -15.77
C ASP A 174 -19.55 9.82 -14.53
N LEU A 175 -19.30 10.52 -13.41
CA LEU A 175 -18.97 9.88 -12.12
C LEU A 175 -20.04 8.87 -11.68
N ASN A 176 -21.30 9.04 -12.09
CA ASN A 176 -22.37 8.09 -11.80
C ASN A 176 -22.10 6.67 -12.36
N TYR A 177 -21.24 6.55 -13.37
CA TYR A 177 -20.82 5.26 -13.92
C TYR A 177 -19.59 4.67 -13.23
N CYS A 178 -18.98 5.39 -12.28
CA CYS A 178 -17.83 4.91 -11.51
C CYS A 178 -18.30 4.26 -10.20
N ILE A 179 -17.72 3.12 -9.86
CA ILE A 179 -17.73 2.55 -8.50
C ILE A 179 -16.27 2.45 -8.08
N ILE A 180 -15.84 3.15 -7.03
CA ILE A 180 -14.42 3.18 -6.63
C ILE A 180 -14.23 2.43 -5.33
N ILE A 181 -13.45 1.35 -5.35
CA ILE A 181 -13.02 0.62 -4.16
C ILE A 181 -11.58 1.03 -3.87
N SER A 182 -11.37 1.86 -2.85
CA SER A 182 -10.07 2.45 -2.53
C SER A 182 -9.97 2.79 -1.05
N ASN A 183 -8.87 3.42 -0.64
CA ASN A 183 -8.81 4.06 0.68
C ASN A 183 -9.98 5.05 0.85
N SER A 184 -10.50 5.15 2.07
CA SER A 184 -11.56 6.07 2.47
C SER A 184 -11.20 7.51 2.10
N PHE A 185 -12.13 8.20 1.44
CA PHE A 185 -11.95 9.60 1.12
C PHE A 185 -12.08 10.47 2.38
N ASN A 186 -12.95 10.10 3.32
CA ASN A 186 -13.03 10.78 4.61
C ASN A 186 -11.69 10.71 5.36
N LEU A 187 -11.10 9.52 5.50
CA LEU A 187 -9.78 9.38 6.13
C LEU A 187 -8.69 10.12 5.36
N THR A 188 -8.79 10.20 4.02
CA THR A 188 -7.86 11.00 3.22
C THR A 188 -7.95 12.49 3.57
N ILE A 189 -9.15 13.03 3.76
CA ILE A 189 -9.38 14.42 4.15
C ILE A 189 -8.90 14.67 5.58
N GLU A 190 -9.21 13.77 6.51
CA GLU A 190 -8.85 13.91 7.92
C GLU A 190 -7.33 13.86 8.14
N ASN A 191 -6.63 12.98 7.42
CA ASN A 191 -5.20 12.74 7.60
C ASN A 191 -4.31 13.67 6.76
N THR A 192 -4.87 14.42 5.81
CA THR A 192 -4.09 15.33 4.95
C THR A 192 -4.27 16.78 5.39
N PRO A 193 -3.19 17.53 5.66
CA PRO A 193 -3.30 18.96 5.99
C PRO A 193 -4.03 19.74 4.88
N LYS A 194 -4.92 20.67 5.26
CA LYS A 194 -5.75 21.46 4.31
C LYS A 194 -4.96 22.11 3.17
N ARG A 195 -3.76 22.61 3.46
CA ARG A 195 -2.88 23.22 2.44
C ARG A 195 -2.44 22.25 1.35
N ASP A 196 -2.31 20.96 1.70
CA ASP A 196 -1.81 19.91 0.83
C ASP A 196 -2.98 19.20 0.13
N LEU A 197 -4.18 19.18 0.74
CA LEU A 197 -5.41 18.69 0.12
C LEU A 197 -5.71 19.41 -1.19
N ASN A 198 -5.71 20.73 -1.20
CA ASN A 198 -5.98 21.50 -2.42
C ASN A 198 -4.93 21.26 -3.51
N ARG A 199 -3.69 20.90 -3.16
CA ARG A 199 -2.64 20.60 -4.13
C ARG A 199 -2.73 19.16 -4.66
N THR A 200 -3.08 18.20 -3.80
CA THR A 200 -2.86 16.77 -4.07
C THR A 200 -4.13 15.92 -4.14
N ALA A 201 -5.27 16.45 -3.70
CA ALA A 201 -6.52 15.73 -3.50
C ALA A 201 -7.77 16.64 -3.64
N GLU A 202 -7.71 17.71 -4.44
CA GLU A 202 -8.78 18.70 -4.56
C GLU A 202 -10.10 18.10 -5.05
N TYR A 203 -10.05 17.17 -6.01
CA TYR A 203 -11.26 16.49 -6.51
C TYR A 203 -11.85 15.57 -5.45
N ILE A 204 -11.02 14.93 -4.62
CA ILE A 204 -11.48 14.14 -3.47
C ILE A 204 -12.20 15.07 -2.48
N ALA A 205 -11.54 16.16 -2.06
CA ALA A 205 -12.09 17.11 -1.10
C ALA A 205 -13.44 17.69 -1.55
N ASN A 206 -13.57 18.01 -2.83
CA ASN A 206 -14.78 18.60 -3.40
C ASN A 206 -15.92 17.60 -3.55
N ILE A 207 -15.65 16.32 -3.82
CA ILE A 207 -16.70 15.33 -4.10
C ILE A 207 -17.23 14.63 -2.85
N VAL A 208 -16.43 14.50 -1.79
CA VAL A 208 -16.79 13.76 -0.56
C VAL A 208 -18.16 14.14 0.02
N PRO A 209 -18.56 15.43 0.10
CA PRO A 209 -19.87 15.79 0.64
C PRO A 209 -21.06 15.24 -0.18
N HIS A 210 -20.82 14.78 -1.40
CA HIS A 210 -21.85 14.44 -2.38
C HIS A 210 -21.91 12.95 -2.73
N ILE A 211 -21.03 12.12 -2.17
CA ILE A 211 -20.99 10.68 -2.46
C ILE A 211 -21.70 9.85 -1.40
N LEU A 212 -21.75 8.55 -1.64
CA LEU A 212 -22.00 7.53 -0.62
C LEU A 212 -20.71 6.73 -0.44
N GLU A 213 -20.11 6.83 0.75
CA GLU A 213 -18.93 6.06 1.13
C GLU A 213 -19.35 4.93 2.06
N LEU A 214 -19.05 3.70 1.69
CA LEU A 214 -19.40 2.48 2.42
C LEU A 214 -18.11 1.84 2.94
N ALA A 215 -17.83 2.04 4.23
CA ALA A 215 -16.68 1.42 4.88
C ALA A 215 -16.81 -0.11 4.89
N LEU A 216 -15.68 -0.80 4.78
CA LEU A 216 -15.64 -2.26 4.86
C LEU A 216 -15.28 -2.71 6.28
N ILE A 217 -16.01 -3.70 6.78
CA ILE A 217 -15.64 -4.40 8.01
C ILE A 217 -14.48 -5.31 7.66
N ASN A 218 -13.36 -5.16 8.36
CA ASN A 218 -12.17 -5.97 8.13
C ASN A 218 -11.75 -6.69 9.43
N SER A 219 -11.93 -8.01 9.45
CA SER A 219 -11.41 -8.91 10.48
C SER A 219 -10.31 -9.83 9.93
N PHE A 220 -9.84 -9.59 8.71
CA PHE A 220 -8.90 -10.48 8.03
C PHE A 220 -7.52 -10.43 8.68
N ARG A 221 -6.80 -11.57 8.68
CA ARG A 221 -5.48 -11.69 9.35
C ARG A 221 -4.44 -10.69 8.85
N PHE A 222 -4.60 -10.19 7.63
CA PHE A 222 -3.80 -9.09 7.08
C PHE A 222 -4.57 -7.77 7.16
N PHE A 223 -4.99 -7.41 8.37
CA PHE A 223 -5.85 -6.25 8.63
C PHE A 223 -5.30 -4.95 8.04
N GLU A 224 -4.00 -4.71 8.18
CA GLU A 224 -3.30 -3.51 7.66
C GLU A 224 -3.41 -3.33 6.13
N ILE A 225 -3.79 -4.38 5.39
CA ILE A 225 -3.95 -4.37 3.91
C ILE A 225 -5.37 -3.99 3.48
N PHE A 226 -6.33 -3.86 4.41
CA PHE A 226 -7.69 -3.45 4.05
C PHE A 226 -8.35 -2.53 5.07
N ASN A 227 -7.62 -2.14 6.12
CA ASN A 227 -8.11 -1.34 7.27
C ASN A 227 -8.81 -0.03 6.85
N ASP A 228 -8.32 0.62 5.79
CA ASP A 228 -8.85 1.90 5.32
C ASP A 228 -9.69 1.76 4.04
N THR A 229 -10.05 0.55 3.61
CA THR A 229 -10.75 0.33 2.33
C THR A 229 -12.24 0.63 2.43
N ALA A 230 -12.76 1.40 1.48
CA ALA A 230 -14.17 1.74 1.36
C ALA A 230 -14.64 1.68 -0.11
N ILE A 231 -15.95 1.53 -0.29
CA ILE A 231 -16.61 1.60 -1.60
C ILE A 231 -17.25 2.99 -1.74
N HIS A 232 -16.90 3.70 -2.81
CA HIS A 232 -17.36 5.05 -3.10
C HIS A 232 -18.31 5.00 -4.30
N ILE A 233 -19.52 5.49 -4.07
CA ILE A 233 -20.63 5.49 -5.02
C ILE A 233 -21.06 6.92 -5.28
N PHE A 234 -21.44 7.22 -6.53
CA PHE A 234 -21.87 8.55 -6.98
C PHE A 234 -23.34 8.49 -7.43
N PRO A 235 -24.33 8.53 -6.52
CA PRO A 235 -25.73 8.39 -6.89
C PRO A 235 -26.20 9.52 -7.80
N TRP A 236 -26.88 9.18 -8.90
CA TRP A 236 -27.47 10.17 -9.83
C TRP A 236 -28.36 11.19 -9.10
N SER A 237 -29.09 10.73 -8.08
CA SER A 237 -29.96 11.55 -7.25
C SER A 237 -29.22 12.67 -6.52
N LYS A 238 -27.95 12.46 -6.13
CA LYS A 238 -27.07 13.47 -5.53
C LYS A 238 -26.34 14.28 -6.60
N MET A 239 -25.78 13.62 -7.61
CA MET A 239 -24.96 14.27 -8.65
C MET A 239 -25.74 15.31 -9.46
N LYS A 240 -27.01 15.04 -9.78
CA LYS A 240 -27.85 15.96 -10.57
C LYS A 240 -28.23 17.26 -9.83
N LEU A 241 -28.05 17.31 -8.51
CA LEU A 241 -28.35 18.49 -7.69
C LEU A 241 -27.19 19.49 -7.65
N LEU A 242 -26.02 19.10 -8.12
CA LEU A 242 -24.84 19.95 -8.15
C LEU A 242 -24.93 20.93 -9.33
N SER A 243 -24.57 22.19 -9.07
CA SER A 243 -24.69 23.28 -10.04
C SER A 243 -23.73 23.10 -11.22
N GLY A 244 -24.02 23.78 -12.34
CA GLY A 244 -23.09 23.84 -13.46
C GLY A 244 -21.71 24.39 -13.04
N ASP A 245 -21.68 25.34 -12.12
CA ASP A 245 -20.45 25.94 -11.60
C ASP A 245 -19.58 24.91 -10.87
N PHE A 246 -20.18 23.99 -10.11
CA PHE A 246 -19.45 22.90 -9.46
C PHE A 246 -18.72 22.03 -10.49
N TRP A 247 -19.40 21.70 -11.59
CA TRP A 247 -18.83 20.89 -12.67
C TRP A 247 -17.93 21.67 -13.64
N SER A 248 -17.95 23.00 -13.58
CA SER A 248 -17.10 23.86 -14.40
C SER A 248 -15.63 23.76 -14.01
N PHE A 249 -15.36 23.34 -12.77
CA PHE A 249 -14.03 23.02 -12.28
C PHE A 249 -13.43 21.83 -13.03
N ARG A 250 -12.40 22.05 -13.87
CA ARG A 250 -11.78 21.01 -14.72
C ARG A 250 -10.26 21.10 -14.86
N THR A 251 -9.60 21.83 -13.96
CA THR A 251 -8.13 21.98 -14.00
C THR A 251 -7.45 20.63 -13.76
N GLU A 252 -6.65 20.17 -14.73
CA GLU A 252 -5.92 18.93 -14.57
C GLU A 252 -4.97 18.99 -13.36
N PRO A 253 -5.02 18.02 -12.43
CA PRO A 253 -4.11 17.98 -11.29
C PRO A 253 -2.65 18.02 -11.74
N GLN A 254 -1.88 18.93 -11.14
CA GLN A 254 -0.44 19.01 -11.32
C GLN A 254 0.23 18.74 -9.98
N TYR A 255 1.14 17.79 -9.97
CA TYR A 255 1.86 17.33 -8.79
C TYR A 255 3.34 17.72 -8.90
N SER A 256 3.97 18.13 -7.81
CA SER A 256 5.43 18.34 -7.80
C SER A 256 6.14 17.00 -7.96
N ASP A 257 7.40 16.99 -8.42
CA ASP A 257 8.20 15.76 -8.59
C ASP A 257 8.17 14.85 -7.36
N ASP A 258 8.13 15.47 -6.18
CA ASP A 258 7.96 14.83 -4.87
C ASP A 258 6.64 14.04 -4.72
N ASP A 259 5.55 14.58 -5.25
CA ASP A 259 4.22 13.98 -5.22
C ASP A 259 4.02 12.93 -6.36
N VAL A 260 4.84 12.97 -7.43
CA VAL A 260 4.70 12.08 -8.62
C VAL A 260 5.68 10.92 -8.67
N GLU A 261 6.76 10.88 -7.89
CA GLU A 261 7.77 9.80 -8.00
C GLU A 261 7.16 8.41 -7.66
N PHE A 262 6.10 8.33 -6.85
CA PHE A 262 5.34 7.09 -6.62
C PHE A 262 4.37 6.70 -7.75
N ILE A 263 3.99 7.66 -8.59
CA ILE A 263 3.07 7.50 -9.73
C ILE A 263 3.85 7.16 -11.01
N ARG A 264 5.08 7.70 -11.11
CA ARG A 264 5.95 7.62 -12.30
C ARG A 264 7.11 6.64 -12.17
N SER A 265 7.63 6.36 -10.96
CA SER A 265 8.88 5.59 -10.78
C SER A 265 8.65 4.12 -10.42
N ARG A 266 9.66 3.30 -10.77
CA ARG A 266 9.77 1.86 -10.46
C ARG A 266 10.26 1.58 -9.03
N SER A 267 10.65 2.57 -8.22
CA SER A 267 11.36 2.35 -6.94
C SER A 267 11.10 3.46 -5.89
N PRO A 268 10.06 3.31 -5.06
CA PRO A 268 9.77 4.14 -3.87
C PRO A 268 10.94 4.44 -2.92
N ARG A 269 11.98 3.58 -2.92
CA ARG A 269 13.17 3.68 -2.07
C ARG A 269 14.09 4.84 -2.44
N GLU A 270 14.27 5.05 -3.73
CA GLU A 270 15.25 6.01 -4.25
C GLU A 270 14.76 7.44 -4.01
N TYR A 271 13.46 7.64 -4.19
CA TYR A 271 12.75 8.86 -3.82
C TYR A 271 12.93 9.24 -2.35
N LEU A 272 12.63 8.33 -1.41
CA LEU A 272 12.72 8.67 0.02
C LEU A 272 14.15 9.05 0.44
N LEU A 273 15.15 8.36 -0.14
CA LEU A 273 16.55 8.65 0.12
C LEU A 273 17.01 9.97 -0.50
N SER A 274 16.44 10.39 -1.64
CA SER A 274 16.74 11.69 -2.26
C SER A 274 16.15 12.84 -1.42
N GLN A 275 14.90 12.71 -0.98
CA GLN A 275 14.22 13.68 -0.13
C GLN A 275 14.91 13.86 1.23
N TYR A 276 15.32 12.75 1.86
CA TYR A 276 16.07 12.81 3.12
C TYR A 276 17.41 13.52 2.98
N ARG A 277 18.07 13.42 1.81
CA ARG A 277 19.35 14.10 1.56
C ARG A 277 19.16 15.59 1.33
N GLN A 278 18.13 15.99 0.57
CA GLN A 278 17.82 17.40 0.28
C GLN A 278 17.41 18.15 1.56
N ASN A 279 16.58 17.53 2.40
CA ASN A 279 16.11 18.10 3.67
C ASN A 279 17.13 18.01 4.82
N LYS A 280 18.32 17.40 4.60
CA LYS A 280 19.42 17.38 5.59
C LYS A 280 20.31 18.63 5.52
N THR A 281 20.24 19.38 4.41
CA THR A 281 21.16 20.50 4.11
C THR A 281 20.57 21.89 4.22
N THR A 282 19.25 22.03 4.44
CA THR A 282 18.59 23.32 4.57
C THR A 282 18.39 23.68 6.05
N SER A 283 19.03 24.76 6.49
CA SER A 283 19.01 25.27 7.88
C SER A 283 17.79 26.13 8.21
N GLU A 284 16.86 26.33 7.28
CA GLU A 284 15.66 27.14 7.49
C GLU A 284 14.39 26.30 7.32
N GLN A 285 13.52 26.37 8.35
CA GLN A 285 12.21 25.72 8.54
C GLN A 285 12.20 24.43 9.39
N LEU A 286 12.62 24.61 10.65
CA LEU A 286 12.47 23.65 11.75
C LEU A 286 10.99 23.52 12.19
N CYS A 287 10.32 22.46 11.71
CA CYS A 287 9.35 21.55 12.37
C CYS A 287 8.54 20.83 11.28
N LYS A 288 8.10 21.59 10.27
CA LYS A 288 7.19 21.15 9.20
C LYS A 288 7.83 20.20 8.18
N ALA A 289 9.01 20.53 7.65
CA ALA A 289 9.74 19.62 6.75
C ALA A 289 10.15 18.33 7.48
N ARG A 290 10.38 18.40 8.79
CA ARG A 290 10.65 17.22 9.63
C ARG A 290 9.41 16.34 9.77
N GLU A 291 8.24 16.93 10.01
CA GLU A 291 6.96 16.21 10.11
C GLU A 291 6.53 15.60 8.76
N GLU A 292 6.73 16.31 7.65
CA GLU A 292 6.47 15.79 6.29
C GLU A 292 7.43 14.67 5.93
N MET A 293 8.72 14.82 6.25
CA MET A 293 9.70 13.73 6.12
C MET A 293 9.37 12.56 7.04
N GLU A 294 8.85 12.81 8.25
CA GLU A 294 8.41 11.78 9.17
C GLU A 294 7.16 11.07 8.67
N PHE A 295 6.21 11.78 8.05
CA PHE A 295 5.03 11.20 7.42
C PHE A 295 5.38 10.39 6.18
N MET A 296 6.24 10.89 5.30
CA MET A 296 6.75 10.14 4.14
C MET A 296 7.57 8.93 4.60
N ALA A 297 8.41 9.08 5.62
CA ALA A 297 9.16 7.98 6.20
C ALA A 297 8.24 6.97 6.89
N LYS A 298 7.15 7.38 7.54
CA LYS A 298 6.13 6.50 8.12
C LYS A 298 5.34 5.78 7.05
N THR A 299 4.95 6.47 5.98
CA THR A 299 4.25 5.90 4.82
C THR A 299 5.13 4.89 4.11
N TYR A 300 6.40 5.23 3.87
CA TYR A 300 7.36 4.31 3.29
C TYR A 300 7.81 3.21 4.26
N LEU A 301 7.85 3.46 5.57
CA LEU A 301 8.05 2.44 6.58
C LEU A 301 6.87 1.49 6.60
N CYS A 302 5.64 1.98 6.45
CA CYS A 302 4.44 1.17 6.28
C CYS A 302 4.53 0.36 4.98
N TYR A 303 4.92 0.97 3.86
CA TYR A 303 5.18 0.27 2.61
C TYR A 303 6.28 -0.77 2.75
N LEU A 304 7.41 -0.46 3.39
CA LEU A 304 8.51 -1.40 3.62
C LEU A 304 8.12 -2.49 4.61
N ARG A 305 7.33 -2.19 5.63
CA ARG A 305 6.79 -3.18 6.57
C ARG A 305 5.82 -4.09 5.84
N SER A 306 4.96 -3.53 5.00
CA SER A 306 4.03 -4.28 4.16
C SER A 306 4.77 -5.09 3.11
N SER A 307 5.85 -4.57 2.54
CA SER A 307 6.69 -5.25 1.56
C SER A 307 7.60 -6.31 2.21
N ARG A 308 8.05 -6.09 3.45
CA ARG A 308 8.76 -7.09 4.26
C ARG A 308 7.82 -8.14 4.83
N MET A 309 6.61 -7.76 5.22
CA MET A 309 5.56 -8.68 5.63
C MET A 309 5.12 -9.48 4.42
N GLN A 310 4.96 -8.86 3.26
CA GLN A 310 4.78 -9.53 1.98
C GLN A 310 5.98 -10.40 1.64
N GLN A 311 7.21 -9.99 1.96
CA GLN A 311 8.41 -10.82 1.79
C GLN A 311 8.47 -11.95 2.82
N GLN A 312 7.92 -11.78 4.02
CA GLN A 312 7.84 -12.81 5.06
C GLN A 312 6.73 -13.80 4.73
N ILE A 313 5.56 -13.34 4.31
CA ILE A 313 4.49 -14.13 3.71
C ILE A 313 5.06 -14.82 2.47
N HIS A 314 5.81 -14.10 1.63
CA HIS A 314 6.52 -14.71 0.53
C HIS A 314 7.45 -15.77 1.10
N ASP A 315 8.42 -15.53 1.96
CA ASP A 315 9.39 -16.55 2.40
C ASP A 315 8.79 -17.69 3.24
N GLU A 316 7.70 -17.44 3.97
CA GLU A 316 6.93 -18.39 4.79
C GLU A 316 6.07 -19.29 3.90
N PHE A 317 5.38 -18.71 2.92
CA PHE A 317 4.51 -19.44 2.01
C PHE A 317 5.24 -19.88 0.73
N HIS A 318 6.37 -19.26 0.36
CA HIS A 318 7.30 -19.57 -0.75
C HIS A 318 8.15 -20.75 -0.34
N GLY A 319 7.61 -21.93 -0.60
CA GLY A 319 8.32 -23.18 -0.40
C GLY A 319 9.72 -23.17 -1.04
N LYS A 320 10.68 -23.75 -0.32
CA LYS A 320 11.93 -24.27 -0.87
C LYS A 320 11.62 -25.45 -1.81
N GLY A 321 10.89 -25.22 -2.89
CA GLY A 321 10.43 -26.28 -3.81
C GLY A 321 9.66 -27.41 -3.14
N GLU A 322 9.36 -28.46 -3.90
CA GLU A 322 9.01 -29.75 -3.33
C GLU A 322 10.27 -30.42 -2.79
N ARG A 323 10.19 -30.99 -1.57
CA ARG A 323 11.24 -31.86 -1.07
C ARG A 323 11.37 -33.04 -2.03
N SER A 324 12.58 -33.36 -2.44
CA SER A 324 12.82 -34.51 -3.31
C SER A 324 12.28 -35.80 -2.66
N VAL A 325 11.96 -36.80 -3.48
CA VAL A 325 11.50 -38.12 -3.00
C VAL A 325 12.50 -38.70 -1.98
N ARG A 326 13.80 -38.44 -2.17
CA ARG A 326 14.86 -38.84 -1.25
C ARG A 326 14.79 -38.12 0.11
N GLU A 327 14.60 -36.81 0.11
CA GLU A 327 14.48 -36.02 1.35
C GLU A 327 13.23 -36.40 2.14
N THR A 328 12.13 -36.68 1.44
CA THR A 328 10.89 -37.15 2.06
C THR A 328 11.07 -38.54 2.65
N ALA A 329 11.69 -39.47 1.92
CA ALA A 329 11.98 -40.83 2.40
C ALA A 329 12.86 -40.80 3.66
N ASN A 330 13.90 -39.97 3.70
CA ASN A 330 14.78 -39.82 4.87
C ASN A 330 14.05 -39.27 6.10
N LEU A 331 13.08 -38.36 5.90
CA LEU A 331 12.30 -37.76 6.98
C LEU A 331 11.35 -38.75 7.67
N VAL A 332 10.84 -39.73 6.92
CA VAL A 332 9.96 -40.77 7.44
C VAL A 332 10.68 -42.09 7.75
N GLY A 333 12.01 -42.12 7.66
CA GLY A 333 12.84 -43.28 8.02
C GLY A 333 12.89 -44.39 6.97
N PHE A 334 12.62 -44.09 5.70
CA PHE A 334 12.65 -45.03 4.58
C PHE A 334 13.84 -44.78 3.65
N LYS A 335 14.36 -45.86 3.04
CA LYS A 335 15.36 -45.81 1.96
C LYS A 335 14.69 -45.88 0.58
N LEU A 336 15.30 -45.32 -0.45
CA LEU A 336 14.81 -45.47 -1.83
C LEU A 336 15.14 -46.87 -2.39
N PRO A 337 14.39 -47.37 -3.40
CA PRO A 337 14.57 -48.72 -3.96
C PRO A 337 15.97 -48.99 -4.55
N HIS A 338 16.73 -47.95 -4.86
CA HIS A 338 18.08 -48.01 -5.41
C HIS A 338 19.18 -47.70 -4.37
N ASP A 339 18.81 -47.38 -3.12
CA ASP A 339 19.79 -47.16 -2.08
C ASP A 339 20.33 -48.52 -1.58
N PRO A 340 21.65 -48.66 -1.36
CA PRO A 340 22.22 -49.92 -0.87
C PRO A 340 21.63 -50.30 0.49
N LYS A 341 21.36 -51.60 0.64
CA LYS A 341 20.73 -52.18 1.83
C LYS A 341 21.46 -51.84 3.11
#